data_AF-A0A443CSI7-F1
#
_entry.id   AF-A0A443CSI7-F1
#
_cell.length_a   1.000
_cell.length_b   1.000
_cell.length_c   1.000
_cell.angle_alpha   90.00
_cell.angle_beta   90.00
_cell.angle_gamma   90.00
#
_symmetry.space_group_name_H-M   'P 1'
#
loop_
_entity.id
_entity.type
_entity.pdbx_description
1 polymer ?
#
loop_
_entity_poly.entity_id
_entity_poly.type
_entity_poly.pdbx_seq_one_letter_code
_entity_poly.pdbx_strand_id
1 'polypeptide(L)'
;MARGVDERPVRADRERKSVRAEDTFVSDLFDLEGARKELAPLVGKVWRYCEERSIQGRTVTLKVKFADFQQITRSRTVVGAVGGESRTHGRRRHAALGDAFEFERNPR
;
A
#
# COMPACT_ATOMS: atom_id res chain seq x y z
N MET A 1 -4.22 25.69 16.03
CA MET A 1 -5.62 26.15 16.02
C MET A 1 -6.07 26.25 17.48
N ALA A 2 -6.23 27.45 18.04
CA ALA A 2 -6.59 27.64 19.46
C ALA A 2 -7.95 28.33 19.66
N ARG A 3 -8.58 28.83 18.58
CA ARG A 3 -9.87 29.53 18.63
C ARG A 3 -11.00 28.86 17.84
N GLY A 4 -10.74 27.70 17.23
CA GLY A 4 -11.75 26.91 16.52
C GLY A 4 -12.38 27.55 15.27
N VAL A 5 -11.91 28.71 14.83
CA VAL A 5 -12.43 29.39 13.63
C VAL A 5 -11.76 28.80 12.38
N ASP A 6 -12.57 28.17 11.53
CA ASP A 6 -12.19 27.66 10.21
C ASP A 6 -13.26 28.09 9.19
N GLU A 7 -12.96 29.11 8.40
CA GLU A 7 -13.87 29.69 7.40
C GLU A 7 -13.80 28.98 6.03
N ARG A 8 -13.08 27.85 5.94
CA ARG A 8 -12.91 27.17 4.66
C ARG A 8 -14.25 26.63 4.16
N PRO A 9 -14.62 26.86 2.89
CA PRO A 9 -15.87 26.38 2.34
C PRO A 9 -15.87 24.85 2.25
N VAL A 10 -17.05 24.26 2.48
CA VAL A 10 -17.28 22.82 2.30
C VAL A 10 -17.06 22.45 0.84
N ARG A 11 -16.17 21.49 0.58
CA ARG A 11 -15.96 20.89 -0.75
C ARG A 11 -16.59 19.50 -0.77
N ALA A 12 -17.75 19.38 -1.41
CA ALA A 12 -18.50 18.13 -1.51
C ALA A 12 -17.74 17.08 -2.33
N ASP A 13 -17.12 17.50 -3.43
CA ASP A 13 -16.32 16.65 -4.29
C ASP A 13 -14.83 16.78 -3.97
N ARG A 14 -14.17 15.63 -3.78
CA ARG A 14 -12.72 15.54 -3.62
C ARG A 14 -12.15 14.42 -4.47
N GLU A 15 -11.19 14.76 -5.31
CA GLU A 15 -10.41 13.76 -6.03
C GLU A 15 -9.64 12.90 -5.03
N ARG A 16 -9.75 11.58 -5.20
CA ARG A 16 -9.09 10.62 -4.30
C ARG A 16 -7.61 10.54 -4.63
N LYS A 17 -6.76 10.98 -3.70
CA LYS A 17 -5.29 11.02 -3.87
C LYS A 17 -4.58 9.70 -3.59
N SER A 18 -5.23 8.77 -2.90
CA SER A 18 -4.66 7.45 -2.58
C SER A 18 -5.72 6.38 -2.35
N VAL A 19 -5.36 5.13 -2.64
CA VAL A 19 -6.16 3.93 -2.39
C VAL A 19 -5.32 3.00 -1.51
N ARG A 20 -5.92 2.47 -0.44
CA ARG A 20 -5.28 1.55 0.51
C ARG A 20 -6.30 0.52 0.98
N ALA A 21 -5.84 -0.70 1.20
CA ALA A 21 -6.48 -1.70 2.03
C ALA A 21 -5.52 -2.05 3.18
N GLU A 22 -6.05 -2.20 4.39
CA GLU A 22 -5.29 -2.63 5.56
C GLU A 22 -6.14 -3.61 6.37
N ASP A 23 -5.49 -4.59 6.99
CA ASP A 23 -6.12 -5.56 7.88
C ASP A 23 -5.39 -5.59 9.22
N THR A 24 -6.11 -5.94 10.28
CA THR A 24 -5.55 -6.16 11.62
C THR A 24 -5.73 -7.63 11.99
N PHE A 25 -4.64 -8.38 12.03
CA PHE A 25 -4.66 -9.80 12.27
C PHE A 25 -4.80 -10.12 13.77
N VAL A 26 -5.47 -11.23 14.06
CA VAL A 26 -5.68 -11.73 15.43
C VAL A 26 -4.42 -12.44 15.96
N SER A 27 -3.67 -13.09 15.07
CA SER A 27 -2.40 -13.76 15.36
C SER A 27 -1.24 -13.00 14.74
N ASP A 28 -0.13 -12.94 15.45
CA ASP A 28 1.12 -12.38 14.95
C ASP A 28 1.67 -13.22 13.78
N LEU A 29 2.12 -12.53 12.74
CA LEU A 29 2.80 -13.14 11.59
C LEU A 29 4.30 -13.05 11.83
N PHE A 30 4.93 -14.19 12.12
CA PHE A 30 6.36 -14.28 12.45
C PHE A 30 7.25 -14.62 11.25
N ASP A 31 6.66 -15.11 10.15
CA ASP A 31 7.37 -15.52 8.96
C ASP A 31 6.97 -14.69 7.73
N LEU A 32 7.93 -14.51 6.84
CA LEU A 32 7.76 -13.72 5.62
C LEU A 32 6.75 -14.36 4.66
N GLU A 33 6.64 -15.68 4.66
CA GLU A 33 5.75 -16.39 3.74
C GLU A 33 4.27 -16.19 4.13
N GLY A 34 3.95 -16.29 5.41
CA GLY A 34 2.66 -15.95 6.01
C GLY A 34 2.31 -14.49 5.76
N ALA A 35 3.25 -13.56 5.98
CA ALA A 35 3.05 -12.14 5.67
C ALA A 35 2.74 -11.90 4.19
N ARG A 36 3.40 -12.61 3.26
CA ARG A 36 3.11 -12.53 1.82
C ARG A 36 1.73 -13.09 1.47
N LYS A 37 1.33 -14.22 2.07
CA LYS A 37 -0.01 -14.82 1.88
C LYS A 37 -1.11 -13.85 2.30
N GLU A 38 -0.95 -13.18 3.44
CA GLU A 38 -1.92 -12.20 3.93
C GLU A 38 -1.87 -10.87 3.16
N LEU A 39 -0.73 -10.50 2.59
CA LEU A 39 -0.60 -9.31 1.75
C LEU A 39 -1.31 -9.46 0.39
N ALA A 40 -1.29 -10.66 -0.20
CA ALA A 40 -1.91 -10.94 -1.50
C ALA A 40 -3.38 -10.49 -1.61
N PRO A 41 -4.30 -10.84 -0.69
CA PRO A 41 -5.68 -10.38 -0.76
C PRO A 41 -5.81 -8.85 -0.60
N LEU A 42 -4.95 -8.20 0.19
CA LEU A 42 -4.95 -6.73 0.32
C LEU A 42 -4.53 -6.04 -0.97
N VAL A 43 -3.50 -6.56 -1.64
CA VAL A 43 -3.08 -6.09 -2.96
C VAL A 43 -4.21 -6.27 -3.97
N GLY A 44 -4.88 -7.43 -3.98
CA GLY A 44 -6.03 -7.70 -4.84
C GLY A 44 -7.18 -6.70 -4.63
N LYS A 45 -7.51 -6.36 -3.37
CA LYS A 45 -8.53 -5.34 -3.04
C LYS A 45 -8.18 -3.97 -3.61
N VAL A 46 -6.93 -3.52 -3.44
CA VAL A 46 -6.45 -2.23 -3.97
C VAL A 46 -6.49 -2.23 -5.49
N TRP A 47 -6.01 -3.31 -6.12
CA TRP A 47 -5.96 -3.42 -7.57
C TRP A 47 -7.35 -3.41 -8.18
N ARG A 48 -8.27 -4.23 -7.67
CA ARG A 48 -9.66 -4.27 -8.12
C ARG A 48 -10.32 -2.89 -8.04
N TYR A 49 -10.10 -2.16 -6.95
CA TYR A 49 -10.61 -0.80 -6.82
C TYR A 49 -10.03 0.15 -7.88
N CYS A 50 -8.73 0.05 -8.16
CA CYS A 50 -8.09 0.85 -9.19
C CYS A 50 -8.65 0.55 -10.59
N GLU A 51 -8.83 -0.73 -10.93
CA GLU A 51 -9.42 -1.17 -12.20
C GLU A 51 -10.86 -0.67 -12.37
N GLU A 52 -11.72 -0.90 -11.38
CA GLU A 52 -13.14 -0.49 -11.40
C GLU A 52 -13.33 1.02 -11.55
N ARG A 53 -12.35 1.81 -11.14
CA ARG A 53 -12.37 3.28 -11.19
C ARG A 53 -11.46 3.86 -12.27
N SER A 54 -10.78 3.01 -13.05
CA SER A 54 -9.75 3.40 -14.02
C SER A 54 -8.69 4.34 -13.43
N ILE A 55 -8.30 4.11 -12.17
CA ILE A 55 -7.29 4.89 -11.44
C ILE A 55 -5.94 4.21 -11.60
N GLN A 56 -4.90 5.00 -11.88
CA GLN A 56 -3.52 4.52 -11.92
C GLN A 56 -2.64 5.28 -10.91
N GLY A 57 -1.86 4.53 -10.13
CA GLY A 57 -0.89 5.07 -9.19
C GLY A 57 0.54 4.89 -9.70
N ARG A 58 1.45 5.77 -9.26
CA ARG A 58 2.90 5.65 -9.51
C ARG A 58 3.68 5.20 -8.28
N THR A 59 3.10 5.37 -7.11
CA THR A 59 3.73 5.08 -5.82
C THR A 59 2.93 4.02 -5.11
N VAL A 60 3.62 2.98 -4.63
CA VAL A 60 3.03 2.02 -3.70
C VAL A 60 3.68 2.17 -2.34
N THR A 61 2.86 2.10 -1.31
CA THR A 61 3.29 2.20 0.08
C THR A 61 2.81 0.98 0.85
N LEU A 62 3.75 0.27 1.45
CA LEU A 62 3.49 -0.81 2.39
C LEU A 62 3.65 -0.30 3.81
N LYS A 63 2.65 -0.58 4.64
CA LYS A 63 2.63 -0.25 6.08
C LYS A 63 2.50 -1.55 6.86
N VAL A 64 3.43 -1.80 7.76
CA VAL A 64 3.39 -2.93 8.69
C VAL A 64 3.36 -2.36 10.10
N LYS A 65 2.44 -2.86 10.93
CA LYS A 65 2.35 -2.53 12.35
C LYS A 65 2.60 -3.81 13.14
N PHE A 66 3.52 -3.74 14.09
CA PHE A 66 3.90 -4.85 14.96
C PHE A 66 3.05 -4.85 16.25
N ALA A 67 3.10 -5.96 16.99
CA ALA A 67 2.40 -6.13 18.27
C ALA A 67 2.78 -5.10 19.34
N ASP A 68 4.01 -4.60 19.30
CA ASP A 68 4.51 -3.52 20.17
C ASP A 68 4.10 -2.11 19.71
N PHE A 69 3.13 -2.03 18.80
CA PHE A 69 2.61 -0.80 18.19
C PHE A 69 3.64 0.00 17.37
N GLN A 70 4.84 -0.53 17.16
CA GLN A 70 5.78 0.05 16.21
C GLN A 70 5.28 -0.15 14.78
N GLN A 71 5.59 0.81 13.92
CA GLN A 71 5.23 0.74 12.51
C GLN A 71 6.45 0.97 11.62
N ILE A 72 6.55 0.17 10.56
CA ILE A 72 7.45 0.44 9.45
C ILE A 72 6.61 0.79 8.22
N THR A 73 7.07 1.81 7.51
CA THR A 73 6.50 2.20 6.22
C THR A 73 7.60 2.18 5.18
N ARG A 74 7.31 1.57 4.04
CA ARG A 74 8.19 1.55 2.88
C ARG A 74 7.40 1.96 1.65
N SER A 75 7.99 2.81 0.83
CA SER A 75 7.35 3.31 -0.38
C SER A 75 8.28 3.15 -1.57
N ARG A 76 7.72 2.79 -2.72
CA ARG A 76 8.43 2.72 -3.99
C ARG A 76 7.65 3.47 -5.04
N THR A 77 8.32 4.37 -5.75
CA THR A 77 7.76 5.12 -6.88
C THR A 77 8.38 4.63 -8.17
N VAL A 78 7.56 4.44 -9.20
CA VAL A 78 7.99 4.07 -10.55
C VAL A 78 7.72 5.20 -11.54
N VAL A 79 8.45 5.21 -12.65
CA VAL A 79 8.34 6.25 -13.69
C VAL A 79 7.00 6.16 -14.43
N GLY A 80 6.47 4.95 -14.62
CA GLY A 80 5.16 4.69 -15.24
C GLY A 80 4.04 4.44 -14.23
N ALA A 81 2.88 3.99 -14.71
CA ALA A 81 1.87 3.41 -13.83
C ALA A 81 2.39 2.10 -13.22
N VAL A 82 2.08 1.85 -11.96
CA VAL A 82 2.34 0.56 -11.31
C VAL A 82 1.50 -0.50 -12.04
N GLY A 83 2.16 -1.46 -12.68
CA GLY A 83 1.51 -2.58 -13.36
C GLY A 83 1.10 -3.69 -12.39
N GLY A 84 0.02 -4.38 -12.71
CA GLY A 84 -0.51 -5.50 -11.95
C GLY A 84 0.36 -6.77 -12.00
N GLU A 85 -0.08 -7.80 -11.26
CA GLU A 85 0.64 -9.04 -10.95
C GLU A 85 0.99 -9.92 -12.17
N SER A 86 0.39 -9.69 -13.34
CA SER A 86 0.58 -10.56 -14.51
C SER A 86 1.88 -10.27 -15.25
N ARG A 87 2.81 -11.23 -15.14
CA ARG A 87 4.00 -11.49 -15.98
C ARG A 87 3.92 -10.84 -17.37
N THR A 88 4.67 -9.77 -17.56
CA THR A 88 4.91 -9.12 -18.86
C THR A 88 6.37 -9.39 -19.25
N HIS A 89 6.52 -10.38 -20.12
CA HIS A 89 7.77 -10.68 -20.81
C HIS A 89 8.21 -9.45 -21.64
N GLY A 90 9.48 -9.07 -21.52
CA GLY A 90 10.12 -8.09 -22.40
C GLY A 90 10.29 -6.69 -21.77
N ARG A 91 11.52 -6.43 -21.30
CA ARG A 91 12.06 -5.12 -20.89
C ARG A 91 11.39 -4.46 -19.67
N ARG A 92 11.91 -4.83 -18.49
CA ARG A 92 11.89 -4.11 -17.20
C ARG A 92 10.52 -3.53 -16.78
N ARG A 93 9.62 -4.41 -16.33
CA ARG A 93 8.28 -4.00 -15.84
C ARG A 93 7.71 -4.86 -14.70
N HIS A 94 8.46 -5.28 -13.69
CA HIS A 94 7.83 -5.97 -12.55
C HIS A 94 8.44 -5.52 -11.22
N ALA A 95 7.67 -4.77 -10.45
CA ALA A 95 7.81 -4.75 -9.00
C ALA A 95 6.63 -5.55 -8.46
N ALA A 96 6.80 -6.88 -8.34
CA ALA A 96 5.92 -7.65 -7.48
C ALA A 96 6.03 -7.04 -6.07
N LEU A 97 4.89 -6.63 -5.52
CA LEU A 97 4.86 -5.89 -4.26
C LEU A 97 5.46 -6.68 -3.08
N GLY A 98 5.53 -8.01 -3.18
CA GLY A 98 6.16 -8.88 -2.19
C GLY A 98 7.68 -9.11 -2.36
N ASP A 99 8.25 -8.80 -3.53
CA ASP A 99 9.69 -8.98 -3.81
C ASP A 99 10.47 -7.65 -3.67
N ALA A 100 9.76 -6.52 -3.73
CA ALA A 100 10.35 -5.18 -3.68
C ALA A 100 10.72 -4.69 -2.27
N PHE A 101 10.33 -5.42 -1.22
CA PHE A 101 10.55 -5.02 0.15
C PHE A 101 11.19 -6.18 0.91
N GLU A 102 12.50 -6.10 1.17
CA GLU A 102 13.12 -6.90 2.23
C GLU A 102 12.48 -6.46 3.56
N PHE A 103 11.71 -7.37 4.16
CA PHE A 103 11.12 -7.20 5.47
C PHE A 103 12.16 -7.58 6.53
N GLU A 104 13.19 -6.76 6.70
CA GLU A 104 14.05 -6.88 7.86
C GLU A 104 13.63 -5.82 8.88
N ARG A 105 13.07 -6.28 10.00
CA ARG A 105 13.00 -5.49 11.21
C ARG A 105 14.45 -5.32 11.66
N ASN A 106 15.11 -4.25 11.24
CA ASN A 106 16.48 -3.97 11.67
C ASN A 106 16.47 -3.92 13.20
N PRO A 107 17.05 -4.93 13.90
CA PRO A 107 17.15 -4.85 15.34
C PRO A 107 18.17 -3.74 15.63
N ARG A 108 17.84 -2.86 16.58
CA ARG A 108 18.86 -1.98 17.15
C ARG A 108 19.91 -2.82 17.87
#